data_AF-A0A925D078-F1
#
_entry.id   AF-A0A925D078-F1
#
_cell.length_a   1.000
_cell.length_b   1.000
_cell.length_c   1.000
_cell.angle_alpha   90.00
_cell.angle_beta   90.00
_cell.angle_gamma   90.00
#
_symmetry.space_group_name_H-M   'P 1'
#
loop_
_entity.id
_entity.type
_entity.pdbx_description
1 polymer ?
#
loop_
_entity_poly.entity_id
_entity_poly.type
_entity_poly.pdbx_seq_one_letter_code
_entity_poly.pdbx_strand_id
1 'polypeptide(L)'
;MPKQTYKNHRRFVGTWHILTAIGILALLAGSSYYLYQTYTKDSYPAVLFLLTGLILVSIFLHARQFALKAQDRAIRAEENLRHFVLTGRVLDKRLRTSQIIALRFAADEEFVALATEAAEKKMRSQDIKKSISKWKPDINRV
;
A
#
# COMPACT_ATOMS: atom_id res chain seq x y z
N MET A 1 -16.10 11.81 -9.85
CA MET A 1 -14.66 11.63 -9.60
C MET A 1 -13.93 11.63 -10.95
N PRO A 2 -12.73 12.22 -11.07
CA PRO A 2 -11.99 12.21 -12.33
C PRO A 2 -11.66 10.77 -12.76
N LYS A 3 -11.55 10.52 -14.08
CA LYS A 3 -11.16 9.22 -14.62
C LYS A 3 -9.79 8.82 -14.06
N GLN A 4 -9.69 7.62 -13.50
CA GLN A 4 -8.43 7.09 -12.97
C GLN A 4 -7.48 6.76 -14.13
N THR A 5 -6.21 7.08 -13.96
CA THR A 5 -5.11 6.87 -14.92
C THR A 5 -3.83 6.53 -14.16
N TYR A 6 -2.78 6.18 -14.90
CA TYR A 6 -1.44 6.00 -14.32
C TYR A 6 -1.00 7.19 -13.45
N LYS A 7 -1.38 8.43 -13.78
CA LYS A 7 -0.95 9.63 -13.06
C LYS A 7 -1.64 9.82 -11.71
N ASN A 8 -2.87 9.34 -11.53
CA ASN A 8 -3.71 9.67 -10.37
C ASN A 8 -4.31 8.45 -9.64
N HIS A 9 -3.88 7.22 -9.95
CA HIS A 9 -4.35 6.00 -9.31
C HIS A 9 -3.97 5.81 -7.84
N ARG A 10 -3.08 6.66 -7.29
CA ARG A 10 -2.66 6.58 -5.89
C ARG A 10 -3.61 7.40 -5.03
N ARG A 11 -4.08 6.81 -3.93
CA ARG A 11 -4.92 7.48 -2.95
C ARG A 11 -4.10 7.88 -1.74
N PHE A 12 -4.34 9.10 -1.26
CA PHE A 12 -3.72 9.65 -0.06
C PHE A 12 -4.83 10.07 0.90
N VAL A 13 -4.73 9.64 2.15
CA VAL A 13 -5.70 9.99 3.21
C VAL A 13 -5.01 10.91 4.19
N GLY A 14 -5.31 12.22 4.11
CA GLY A 14 -4.61 13.24 4.90
C GLY A 14 -4.71 13.01 6.42
N THR A 15 -5.86 12.55 6.91
CA THR A 15 -6.04 12.24 8.33
C THR A 15 -5.13 11.11 8.82
N TRP A 16 -4.88 10.10 8.00
CA TRP A 16 -3.96 9.00 8.31
C TRP A 16 -2.48 9.34 8.01
N HIS A 17 -2.19 10.04 6.93
CA HIS A 17 -0.77 10.22 6.55
C HIS A 17 -0.14 11.47 7.15
N ILE A 18 -0.93 12.53 7.36
CA ILE A 18 -0.44 13.81 7.87
C ILE A 18 -0.85 13.97 9.33
N LEU A 19 -2.15 13.97 9.61
CA LEU A 19 -2.64 14.33 10.94
C LEU A 19 -2.13 13.37 12.02
N THR A 20 -2.29 12.06 11.84
CA THR A 20 -1.78 11.07 12.82
C THR A 20 -0.26 11.04 12.88
N ALA A 21 0.45 11.19 11.76
CA ALA A 21 1.92 11.22 11.76
C ALA A 21 2.46 12.43 12.53
N ILE A 22 1.92 13.63 12.26
CA ILE A 22 2.27 14.85 12.99
C ILE A 22 1.88 14.73 14.47
N GLY A 23 0.69 14.18 14.77
CA GLY A 23 0.26 13.98 16.16
C GLY A 23 1.20 13.07 16.96
N ILE A 24 1.66 11.97 16.37
CA ILE A 24 2.63 11.06 16.99
C ILE A 24 3.98 11.76 17.18
N LEU A 25 4.46 12.50 16.17
CA LEU A 25 5.72 13.25 16.28
C LEU A 25 5.65 14.34 17.34
N ALA A 26 4.52 15.06 17.44
CA ALA A 26 4.29 16.07 18.47
C ALA A 26 4.30 15.44 19.87
N LEU A 27 3.66 14.28 20.05
CA LEU A 27 3.69 13.53 21.31
C LEU A 27 5.12 13.12 21.69
N LEU A 28 5.90 12.59 20.74
CA LEU A 28 7.28 12.18 20.97
C LEU A 28 8.20 13.36 21.30
N ALA A 29 8.06 14.47 20.56
CA ALA A 29 8.83 15.68 20.81
C ALA A 29 8.47 16.30 22.17
N GLY A 30 7.17 16.42 22.46
CA GLY A 30 6.68 16.95 23.73
C GLY A 30 7.08 16.09 24.93
N SER A 31 6.99 14.77 24.82
CA SER A 31 7.42 13.85 25.89
C SER A 31 8.94 13.82 26.08
N SER A 32 9.71 13.90 25.00
CA SER A 32 11.18 14.08 25.07
C SER A 32 11.56 15.38 25.76
N TYR A 33 10.91 16.49 25.39
CA TYR A 33 11.13 17.79 26.02
C TYR A 33 10.73 17.77 27.50
N TYR A 34 9.60 17.15 27.83
CA TYR A 34 9.15 17.02 29.21
C TYR A 34 10.09 16.17 30.05
N LEU A 35 10.61 15.06 29.49
CA LEU A 35 11.64 14.25 30.14
C LEU A 35 12.91 15.07 30.41
N TYR A 36 13.38 15.83 29.41
CA TYR A 36 14.53 16.73 29.57
C TYR A 36 14.34 17.77 30.68
N GLN A 37 13.11 18.25 30.90
CA GLN A 37 12.83 19.22 31.97
C GLN A 37 12.66 18.57 33.35
N THR A 38 12.37 17.27 33.41
CA THR A 38 12.02 16.56 34.64
C THR A 38 13.04 15.50 35.05
N TYR A 39 14.15 15.35 34.33
CA TYR A 39 15.13 14.27 34.56
C TYR A 39 15.75 14.22 35.97
N THR A 40 15.77 15.34 36.70
CA THR A 40 16.23 15.42 38.10
C THR A 40 15.09 15.32 39.12
N LYS A 41 13.85 15.17 38.65
CA LYS A 41 12.60 15.08 39.41
C LYS A 41 11.86 13.79 39.02
N ASP A 42 10.59 13.66 39.43
CA ASP A 42 9.74 12.57 38.97
C ASP A 42 9.51 12.63 37.45
N SER A 43 10.23 11.77 36.74
CA SER A 43 10.18 11.61 35.29
C SER A 43 9.22 10.51 34.84
N TYR A 44 8.55 9.81 35.77
CA TYR A 44 7.73 8.65 35.44
C TYR A 44 6.65 8.94 34.38
N PRO A 45 5.89 10.05 34.46
CA PRO A 45 4.91 10.38 33.43
C PRO A 45 5.56 10.65 32.06
N ALA A 46 6.74 11.28 32.03
CA ALA A 46 7.46 11.57 30.79
C ALA A 46 7.91 10.28 30.09
N VAL A 47 8.41 9.30 30.86
CA VAL A 47 8.77 7.97 30.34
C VAL A 47 7.55 7.23 29.80
N LEU A 48 6.41 7.27 30.52
CA LEU A 48 5.17 6.64 30.03
C LEU A 48 4.66 7.26 28.73
N PHE A 49 4.75 8.58 28.57
CA PHE A 49 4.36 9.25 27.32
C PHE A 49 5.29 8.90 26.16
N LEU A 50 6.60 8.80 26.40
CA LEU A 50 7.55 8.33 25.39
C LEU A 50 7.24 6.90 24.95
N LEU A 51 7.02 6.00 25.91
CA LEU A 51 6.65 4.62 25.62
C LEU A 51 5.35 4.54 24.81
N THR A 52 4.35 5.34 25.19
CA THR A 52 3.08 5.44 24.46
C THR A 52 3.31 5.92 23.03
N GLY A 53 4.14 6.94 22.82
CA GLY A 53 4.51 7.42 21.49
C GLY A 53 5.16 6.33 20.63
N LEU A 54 6.09 5.54 21.19
CA LEU A 54 6.73 4.43 20.49
C LEU A 54 5.73 3.32 20.12
N ILE A 55 4.80 2.99 21.02
CA ILE A 55 3.72 2.03 20.74
C ILE A 55 2.84 2.55 19.59
N LEU A 56 2.49 3.83 19.60
CA LEU A 56 1.69 4.43 18.53
C LEU A 56 2.43 4.46 17.18
N VAL A 57 3.74 4.71 17.15
CA VAL A 57 4.56 4.55 15.93
C VAL A 57 4.47 3.11 15.42
N SER A 58 4.64 2.13 16.30
CA SER A 58 4.55 0.72 15.91
C SER A 58 3.18 0.39 15.31
N ILE A 59 2.08 0.81 15.95
CA ILE A 59 0.72 0.61 15.46
C ILE A 59 0.53 1.31 14.11
N PHE A 60 0.96 2.56 13.97
CA PHE A 60 0.84 3.34 12.75
C PHE A 60 1.50 2.63 11.55
N LEU A 61 2.71 2.11 11.73
CA LEU A 61 3.43 1.40 10.67
C LEU A 61 2.78 0.05 10.35
N HIS A 62 2.52 -0.77 11.37
CA HIS A 62 2.04 -2.14 11.18
C HIS A 62 0.60 -2.20 10.67
N ALA A 63 -0.28 -1.28 11.11
CA ALA A 63 -1.66 -1.22 10.63
C ALA A 63 -1.71 -1.05 9.09
N ARG A 64 -0.85 -0.17 8.54
CA ARG A 64 -0.77 0.02 7.09
C ARG A 64 -0.14 -1.18 6.39
N GLN A 65 0.94 -1.74 6.93
CA GLN A 65 1.61 -2.90 6.34
C GLN A 65 0.71 -4.13 6.29
N PHE A 66 -0.04 -4.41 7.36
CA PHE A 66 -0.94 -5.56 7.43
C PHE A 66 -2.11 -5.42 6.44
N ALA A 67 -2.72 -4.23 6.36
CA ALA A 67 -3.78 -3.95 5.40
C ALA A 67 -3.30 -4.13 3.96
N LEU A 68 -2.13 -3.58 3.62
CA LEU A 68 -1.54 -3.74 2.28
C LEU A 68 -1.23 -5.21 1.94
N LYS A 69 -0.66 -5.96 2.89
CA LYS A 69 -0.34 -7.38 2.68
C LYS A 69 -1.59 -8.25 2.50
N ALA A 70 -2.65 -7.97 3.27
CA ALA A 70 -3.94 -8.63 3.09
C ALA A 70 -4.54 -8.33 1.71
N GLN A 71 -4.52 -7.06 1.31
CA GLN A 71 -5.02 -6.63 0.02
C GLN A 71 -4.22 -7.23 -1.15
N ASP A 72 -2.90 -7.26 -1.07
CA ASP A 72 -2.05 -7.81 -2.13
C ASP A 72 -2.29 -9.33 -2.33
N ARG A 73 -2.62 -10.07 -1.26
CA ARG A 73 -3.05 -11.47 -1.36
C ARG A 73 -4.42 -11.60 -2.02
N ALA A 74 -5.37 -10.75 -1.65
CA ALA A 74 -6.70 -10.72 -2.25
C ALA A 74 -6.61 -10.42 -3.76
N ILE A 75 -5.88 -9.37 -4.16
CA ILE A 75 -5.66 -9.02 -5.57
C ILE A 75 -5.04 -10.20 -6.33
N ARG A 76 -4.05 -10.88 -5.75
CA ARG A 76 -3.45 -12.05 -6.39
C ARG A 76 -4.47 -13.17 -6.62
N ALA A 77 -5.38 -13.40 -5.68
CA ALA A 77 -6.43 -14.39 -5.83
C ALA A 77 -7.47 -13.97 -6.89
N GLU A 78 -7.92 -12.71 -6.84
CA GLU A 78 -8.88 -12.13 -7.79
C GLU A 78 -8.35 -12.16 -9.22
N GLU A 79 -7.12 -11.68 -9.47
CA GLU A 79 -6.54 -11.66 -10.81
C GLU A 79 -6.20 -13.07 -11.33
N ASN A 80 -5.86 -14.02 -10.44
CA ASN A 80 -5.72 -15.43 -10.81
C ASN A 80 -7.05 -16.03 -11.26
N LEU A 81 -8.13 -15.78 -10.50
CA LEU A 81 -9.47 -16.25 -10.85
C LEU A 81 -9.92 -15.62 -12.18
N ARG A 82 -9.70 -14.31 -12.34
CA ARG A 82 -9.98 -13.60 -13.60
C ARG A 82 -9.25 -14.22 -14.78
N HIS A 83 -7.94 -14.48 -14.65
CA HIS A 83 -7.16 -15.14 -15.70
C HIS A 83 -7.69 -16.55 -16.00
N PHE A 84 -8.07 -17.30 -14.97
CA PHE A 84 -8.66 -18.63 -15.12
C PHE A 84 -10.01 -18.59 -15.84
N VAL A 85 -10.89 -17.64 -15.52
CA VAL A 85 -12.17 -17.46 -16.23
C VAL A 85 -11.96 -17.13 -17.71
N LEU A 86 -10.96 -16.32 -18.04
CA LEU A 86 -10.70 -15.89 -19.42
C LEU A 86 -9.96 -16.93 -20.28
N THR A 87 -9.16 -17.81 -19.66
CA THR A 87 -8.21 -18.69 -20.40
C THR A 87 -8.29 -20.17 -20.03
N GLY A 88 -9.01 -20.52 -18.97
CA GLY A 88 -9.00 -21.84 -18.35
C GLY A 88 -7.70 -22.19 -17.60
N ARG A 89 -6.79 -21.24 -17.40
CA ARG A 89 -5.48 -21.45 -16.74
C ARG A 89 -5.21 -20.38 -15.69
N VAL A 90 -4.51 -20.74 -14.62
CA VAL A 90 -4.03 -19.76 -13.62
C VAL A 90 -2.93 -18.86 -14.20
N LEU A 91 -2.64 -17.73 -13.56
CA LEU A 91 -1.53 -16.86 -13.99
C LEU A 91 -0.19 -17.60 -13.95
N ASP A 92 0.71 -17.17 -14.82
CA ASP A 92 2.09 -17.65 -14.84
C ASP A 92 2.77 -17.41 -13.48
N LYS A 93 3.32 -18.49 -12.89
CA LYS A 93 4.00 -18.45 -11.59
C LYS A 93 5.26 -17.56 -11.60
N ARG A 94 5.81 -17.23 -12.77
CA ARG A 94 6.93 -16.29 -12.94
C ARG A 94 6.55 -14.84 -12.62
N LEU A 95 5.25 -14.51 -12.64
CA LEU A 95 4.78 -13.17 -12.28
C LEU A 95 4.91 -12.91 -10.79
N ARG A 96 5.61 -11.82 -10.44
CA ARG A 96 5.70 -11.30 -9.08
C ARG A 96 4.38 -10.65 -8.68
N THR A 97 4.08 -10.64 -7.38
CA THR A 97 2.88 -9.99 -6.83
C THR A 97 2.73 -8.53 -7.29
N SER A 98 3.84 -7.77 -7.38
CA SER A 98 3.81 -6.38 -7.86
C SER A 98 3.44 -6.22 -9.33
N GLN A 99 3.73 -7.23 -10.17
CA GLN A 99 3.30 -7.26 -11.58
C GLN A 99 1.81 -7.59 -11.66
N ILE A 100 1.33 -8.55 -10.86
CA ILE A 100 -0.10 -8.90 -10.77
C ILE A 100 -0.93 -7.68 -10.30
N ILE A 101 -0.44 -6.95 -9.30
CA ILE A 101 -1.05 -5.69 -8.85
C ILE A 101 -1.04 -4.60 -9.94
N ALA A 102 -0.11 -4.62 -10.89
CA ALA A 102 -0.15 -3.71 -12.03
C ALA A 102 -1.23 -4.13 -13.05
N LEU A 103 -1.32 -5.43 -13.34
CA LEU A 103 -2.25 -6.01 -14.32
C LEU A 103 -3.72 -5.78 -13.96
N ARG A 104 -4.06 -5.62 -12.67
CA ARG A 104 -5.45 -5.30 -12.25
C ARG A 104 -6.04 -4.05 -12.91
N PHE A 105 -5.19 -3.13 -13.35
CA PHE A 105 -5.61 -1.89 -14.01
C PHE A 105 -5.86 -2.07 -15.51
N ALA A 106 -5.51 -3.23 -16.09
CA ALA A 106 -5.77 -3.54 -17.48
C ALA A 106 -7.22 -4.00 -17.65
N ALA A 107 -7.89 -3.59 -18.73
CA ALA A 107 -9.21 -4.12 -19.09
C ALA A 107 -9.10 -5.58 -19.57
N ASP A 108 -10.23 -6.31 -19.59
CA ASP A 108 -10.24 -7.75 -19.90
C ASP A 108 -9.66 -8.06 -21.28
N GLU A 109 -9.85 -7.15 -22.25
CA GLU A 109 -9.44 -7.34 -23.64
C GLU A 109 -7.92 -7.32 -23.83
N GLU A 110 -7.17 -6.63 -22.96
CA GLU A 110 -5.69 -6.55 -23.03
C GLU A 110 -4.99 -7.32 -21.89
N PHE A 111 -5.74 -7.72 -20.85
CA PHE A 111 -5.19 -8.33 -19.64
C PHE A 111 -4.39 -9.62 -19.90
N VAL A 112 -4.95 -10.57 -20.67
CA VAL A 112 -4.32 -11.88 -20.92
C VAL A 112 -3.03 -11.74 -21.73
N ALA A 113 -3.06 -10.92 -22.78
CA ALA A 113 -1.89 -10.64 -23.62
C ALA A 113 -0.78 -9.96 -22.80
N LEU A 114 -1.15 -8.94 -22.01
CA LEU A 114 -0.22 -8.20 -21.17
C LEU A 114 0.37 -9.06 -20.04
N ALA A 115 -0.41 -9.99 -19.47
CA ALA A 115 0.08 -10.92 -18.47
C ALA A 115 1.15 -11.87 -19.02
N THR A 116 0.91 -12.39 -20.24
CA THR A 116 1.88 -13.24 -20.96
C THR A 116 3.16 -12.46 -21.27
N GLU A 117 3.01 -11.27 -21.86
CA GLU A 117 4.15 -10.40 -22.18
C GLU A 117 4.96 -10.02 -20.93
N ALA A 118 4.28 -9.69 -19.82
CA ALA A 118 4.93 -9.36 -18.57
C ALA A 118 5.75 -10.51 -17.99
N ALA A 119 5.30 -11.75 -18.18
CA ALA A 119 6.00 -12.95 -17.74
C ALA A 119 7.22 -13.25 -18.62
N GLU A 120 7.08 -13.13 -19.94
CA GLU A 120 8.14 -13.38 -20.92
C GLU A 120 9.25 -12.33 -20.86
N LYS A 121 8.87 -11.05 -20.90
CA LYS A 121 9.81 -9.92 -20.92
C LYS A 121 10.28 -9.50 -19.53
N LYS A 122 9.81 -10.17 -18.46
CA LYS A 122 10.12 -9.85 -17.05
C LYS A 122 9.88 -8.37 -16.71
N MET A 123 8.79 -7.80 -17.23
CA MET A 123 8.50 -6.37 -17.14
C MET A 123 8.45 -5.86 -15.70
N ARG A 124 8.82 -4.60 -15.45
CA ARG A 124 8.59 -3.98 -14.13
C ARG A 124 7.12 -3.60 -14.00
N SER A 125 6.62 -3.56 -12.76
CA SER A 125 5.24 -3.14 -12.45
C SER A 125 4.88 -1.77 -13.05
N GLN A 126 5.84 -0.84 -13.10
CA GLN A 126 5.64 0.47 -13.73
C GLN A 126 5.50 0.38 -15.25
N ASP A 127 6.29 -0.47 -15.90
CA ASP A 127 6.26 -0.63 -17.36
C ASP A 127 4.92 -1.25 -17.78
N ILE A 128 4.45 -2.27 -17.05
CA ILE A 128 3.12 -2.86 -17.25
C ILE A 128 2.05 -1.77 -17.19
N LYS A 129 2.05 -0.92 -16.15
CA LYS A 129 1.06 0.15 -16.02
C LYS A 129 1.13 1.19 -17.14
N LYS A 130 2.30 1.43 -17.71
CA LYS A 130 2.47 2.35 -18.85
C LYS A 130 1.99 1.74 -20.17
N SER A 131 2.05 0.42 -20.30
CA SER A 131 1.57 -0.31 -21.49
C SER A 131 0.04 -0.47 -21.53
N ILE A 132 -0.68 -0.17 -20.44
CA ILE A 132 -2.14 -0.28 -20.37
C ILE A 132 -2.79 0.81 -21.23
N SER A 133 -3.56 0.41 -22.24
CA SER A 133 -4.32 1.31 -23.11
C SER A 133 -5.72 1.59 -22.55
N LYS A 134 -6.39 0.58 -22.01
CA LYS A 134 -7.74 0.64 -21.45
C LYS A 134 -7.67 0.50 -19.92
N TRP A 135 -7.54 1.65 -19.26
CA TRP A 135 -7.43 1.69 -17.80
C TRP A 135 -8.75 1.35 -17.08
N LYS A 136 -8.76 0.23 -16.35
CA LYS A 136 -9.79 -0.16 -15.40
C LYS A 136 -9.55 0.52 -14.05
N PRO A 137 -10.46 1.36 -13.54
CA PRO A 137 -10.27 2.04 -12.27
C PRO A 137 -10.36 1.06 -11.08
N ASP A 138 -9.42 1.18 -10.14
CA ASP A 138 -9.50 0.54 -8.81
C ASP A 138 -9.96 1.58 -7.79
N ILE A 139 -11.24 1.52 -7.43
CA ILE A 139 -11.88 2.44 -6.46
C ILE A 139 -11.89 1.88 -5.03
N ASN A 140 -11.61 0.58 -4.86
CA ASN A 140 -11.72 -0.10 -3.57
C ASN A 140 -10.44 0.03 -2.73
N ARG A 141 -9.33 0.50 -3.32
CA ARG A 141 -8.07 0.72 -2.61
C ARG A 141 -7.97 2.12 -1.97
N VAL A 142 -7.40 2.15 -0.77
CA VAL A 142 -7.08 3.35 0.02
C VAL A 142 -5.60 3.39 0.33
#